data_AF-A0A7R9AN07-F1
#
_entry.id   AF-A0A7R9AN07-F1
#
_cell.length_a   1.000
_cell.length_b   1.000
_cell.length_c   1.000
_cell.angle_alpha   90.00
_cell.angle_beta   90.00
_cell.angle_gamma   90.00
#
_symmetry.space_group_name_H-M   'P 1'
#
loop_
_entity.id
_entity.type
_entity.pdbx_description
1 polymer ?
#
loop_
_entity_poly.entity_id
_entity_poly.type
_entity_poly.pdbx_seq_one_letter_code
_entity_poly.pdbx_strand_id
1 'polypeptide(L)'
;MNQTCKVCGEPAAGFHFGAFTCEGCKSFFGRSYNNLSSITECKNNGECIINKKNRTSCKACRLRKCLLVGMSKSGSRYGTPLQLVQDPLPASGTAAATSG
;
A
#
# COMPACT_ATOMS: atom_id res chain seq x y z
N MET A 1 -20.17 13.75 -9.46
CA MET A 1 -18.71 13.72 -9.71
C MET A 1 -18.21 12.31 -9.40
N ASN A 2 -17.83 11.56 -10.43
CA ASN A 2 -17.49 10.15 -10.31
C ASN A 2 -16.00 10.05 -9.97
N GLN A 3 -15.68 10.09 -8.68
CA GLN A 3 -14.29 9.99 -8.23
C GLN A 3 -13.73 8.62 -8.58
N THR A 4 -12.47 8.58 -9.02
CA THR A 4 -11.77 7.35 -9.39
C THR A 4 -10.73 6.97 -8.34
N CYS A 5 -10.55 5.66 -8.15
CA CYS A 5 -9.56 5.09 -7.27
C CYS A 5 -8.16 5.47 -7.76
N LYS A 6 -7.43 6.24 -6.95
CA LYS A 6 -6.07 6.70 -7.30
C LYS A 6 -5.06 5.56 -7.43
N VAL A 7 -5.37 4.37 -6.92
CA VAL A 7 -4.48 3.20 -6.95
C VAL A 7 -4.66 2.36 -8.22
N CYS A 8 -5.89 2.01 -8.59
CA CYS A 8 -6.16 1.05 -9.67
C CYS A 8 -7.11 1.56 -10.77
N GLY A 9 -7.59 2.81 -10.67
CA GLY A 9 -8.45 3.47 -11.65
C GLY A 9 -9.92 3.02 -11.64
N GLU A 10 -10.32 2.09 -10.77
CA GLU A 10 -11.75 1.71 -10.63
C GLU A 10 -12.60 2.85 -10.05
N PRO A 11 -13.94 2.82 -10.21
CA PRO A 11 -14.83 3.75 -9.51
C PRO A 11 -14.51 3.75 -8.01
N ALA A 12 -14.24 4.94 -7.46
CA ALA A 12 -14.00 5.06 -6.03
C ALA A 12 -15.31 4.84 -5.29
N ALA A 13 -15.26 4.05 -4.22
CA ALA A 13 -16.40 3.89 -3.31
C ALA A 13 -16.51 5.11 -2.38
N GLY A 14 -15.37 5.76 -2.10
CA GLY A 14 -15.31 6.95 -1.26
C GLY A 14 -13.88 7.34 -0.93
N PHE A 15 -13.75 8.17 0.11
CA PHE A 15 -12.47 8.62 0.65
C PHE A 15 -12.08 7.74 1.84
N HIS A 16 -10.98 6.99 1.70
CA HIS A 16 -10.52 6.06 2.73
C HIS A 16 -9.01 6.20 2.94
N PHE A 17 -8.58 6.18 4.19
CA PHE A 17 -7.17 6.25 4.57
C PHE A 17 -6.41 7.47 4.01
N GLY A 18 -7.09 8.55 3.61
CA GLY A 18 -6.45 9.74 3.05
C GLY A 18 -6.49 9.86 1.52
N ALA A 19 -7.11 8.92 0.79
CA ALA A 19 -7.26 9.01 -0.67
C ALA A 19 -8.60 8.45 -1.17
N PHE A 20 -9.03 8.88 -2.36
CA PHE A 20 -10.15 8.27 -3.07
C PHE A 20 -9.77 6.87 -3.54
N THR A 21 -10.48 5.86 -3.04
CA THR A 21 -10.18 4.45 -3.31
C THR A 21 -11.44 3.63 -3.52
N CYS A 22 -11.29 2.52 -4.25
CA CYS A 22 -12.34 1.52 -4.39
C CYS A 22 -12.32 0.56 -3.19
N GLU A 23 -13.42 -0.16 -2.98
CA GLU A 23 -13.58 -1.18 -1.92
C GLU A 23 -12.44 -2.20 -1.91
N GLY A 24 -11.98 -2.62 -3.09
CA GLY A 24 -10.88 -3.56 -3.22
C GLY A 24 -9.55 -3.02 -2.70
N CYS A 25 -9.23 -1.75 -2.95
CA CYS A 25 -7.97 -1.14 -2.48
C CYS A 25 -8.05 -0.73 -1.01
N LYS A 26 -9.22 -0.30 -0.53
CA LYS A 26 -9.51 -0.08 0.90
C LYS A 26 -9.24 -1.35 1.71
N SER A 27 -9.88 -2.46 1.37
CA SER A 27 -9.74 -3.72 2.12
C SER A 27 -8.34 -4.32 1.98
N PHE A 28 -7.73 -4.22 0.79
CA PHE A 28 -6.34 -4.62 0.59
C PHE A 28 -5.40 -3.84 1.51
N PHE A 29 -5.47 -2.51 1.51
CA PHE A 29 -4.59 -1.68 2.32
C PHE A 29 -4.70 -1.99 3.81
N GLY A 30 -5.93 -2.12 4.34
CA GLY A 30 -6.14 -2.45 5.76
C GLY A 30 -5.54 -3.79 6.18
N ARG A 31 -5.60 -4.82 5.31
CA ARG A 31 -5.00 -6.14 5.57
C ARG A 31 -3.49 -6.13 5.40
N SER A 32 -3.03 -5.57 4.28
CA SER A 32 -1.63 -5.52 3.89
C SER A 32 -0.79 -4.67 4.83
N TYR A 33 -1.32 -3.57 5.36
CA TYR A 33 -0.62 -2.72 6.32
C TYR A 33 -0.36 -3.40 7.66
N ASN A 34 -1.28 -4.24 8.13
CA ASN A 34 -1.11 -4.99 9.38
C ASN A 34 -0.21 -6.23 9.20
N ASN A 35 -0.08 -6.73 7.97
CA ASN A 35 0.67 -7.94 7.68
C ASN A 35 1.55 -7.72 6.45
N LEU A 36 2.60 -6.90 6.62
CA LEU A 36 3.57 -6.63 5.57
C LEU A 36 4.30 -7.91 5.13
N SER A 37 4.55 -8.88 6.03
CA SER A 37 5.14 -10.17 5.66
C SER A 37 4.30 -11.00 4.68
N SER A 38 2.99 -10.78 4.59
CA SER A 38 2.14 -11.44 3.59
C SER A 38 2.30 -10.88 2.16
N ILE A 39 3.05 -9.79 2.02
CA ILE A 39 3.31 -9.12 0.75
C ILE A 39 4.53 -9.76 0.11
N THR A 40 4.25 -10.56 -0.90
CA THR A 40 5.27 -11.16 -1.75
C THR A 40 6.03 -10.07 -2.50
N GLU A 41 7.34 -10.25 -2.60
CA GLU A 41 8.24 -9.37 -3.33
C GLU A 41 7.83 -9.20 -4.80
N CYS A 42 8.20 -8.07 -5.39
CA CYS A 42 7.85 -7.78 -6.77
C CYS A 42 8.76 -8.54 -7.73
N LYS A 43 8.17 -9.29 -8.66
CA LYS A 43 8.92 -9.99 -9.72
C LYS A 43 9.47 -9.08 -10.83
N ASN A 44 8.99 -7.83 -10.90
CA ASN A 44 9.33 -6.87 -11.95
C ASN A 44 9.94 -5.60 -11.35
N ASN A 45 10.82 -5.78 -10.36
CA ASN A 45 11.64 -4.73 -9.75
C ASN A 45 10.89 -3.51 -9.16
N GLY A 46 9.62 -3.69 -8.79
CA GLY A 46 8.80 -2.60 -8.24
C GLY A 46 8.13 -1.70 -9.30
N GLU A 47 8.22 -2.06 -10.58
CA GLU A 47 7.74 -1.22 -11.70
C GLU A 47 6.39 -1.70 -12.27
N CYS A 48 5.65 -2.56 -11.55
CA CYS A 48 4.37 -3.04 -12.03
C CYS A 48 3.33 -1.90 -12.08
N ILE A 49 2.72 -1.70 -13.25
CA ILE A 49 1.56 -0.81 -13.41
C ILE A 49 0.32 -1.46 -12.79
N ILE A 50 -0.37 -0.75 -11.90
CA ILE A 50 -1.55 -1.25 -11.17
C ILE A 50 -2.85 -0.68 -11.75
N ASN A 51 -3.68 -1.57 -12.24
CA ASN A 51 -4.95 -1.37 -12.95
C ASN A 51 -6.02 -2.34 -12.39
N LYS A 52 -7.30 -2.15 -12.75
CA LYS A 52 -8.41 -3.04 -12.35
C LYS A 52 -8.11 -4.54 -12.57
N LYS A 53 -7.50 -4.89 -13.70
CA LYS A 53 -7.25 -6.29 -14.10
C LYS A 53 -6.00 -6.92 -13.47
N ASN A 54 -4.95 -6.13 -13.25
CA ASN A 54 -3.62 -6.65 -12.85
C ASN A 54 -3.24 -6.30 -11.39
N ARG A 55 -4.13 -5.64 -10.63
CA ARG A 55 -3.92 -5.31 -9.20
C ARG A 55 -3.72 -6.52 -8.29
N THR A 56 -4.03 -7.73 -8.75
CA THR A 56 -3.74 -8.99 -8.04
C THR A 56 -2.40 -9.59 -8.41
N SER A 57 -1.79 -9.17 -9.52
CA SER A 57 -0.53 -9.71 -10.04
C SER A 57 0.68 -9.34 -9.18
N CYS A 58 0.68 -8.14 -8.58
CA CYS A 58 1.77 -7.72 -7.70
C CYS A 58 1.23 -7.01 -6.44
N LYS A 59 1.28 -7.70 -5.31
CA LYS A 59 0.88 -7.15 -4.00
C LYS A 59 1.83 -6.03 -3.55
N ALA A 60 3.14 -6.19 -3.74
CA ALA A 60 4.14 -5.20 -3.38
C ALA A 60 3.92 -3.85 -4.09
N CYS A 61 3.83 -3.86 -5.42
CA CYS A 61 3.59 -2.63 -6.19
C CYS A 61 2.24 -2.00 -5.87
N ARG A 62 1.20 -2.81 -5.61
CA ARG A 62 -0.11 -2.29 -5.19
C ARG A 62 -0.02 -1.57 -3.85
N LEU A 63 0.63 -2.16 -2.85
CA LEU A 63 0.79 -1.53 -1.54
C LEU A 63 1.64 -0.25 -1.65
N ARG A 64 2.75 -0.30 -2.41
CA ARG A 64 3.57 0.88 -2.70
C ARG A 64 2.75 1.99 -3.34
N LYS A 65 1.91 1.67 -4.34
CA LYS A 65 1.01 2.62 -4.98
C LYS A 65 0.00 3.22 -4.00
N CYS A 66 -0.55 2.43 -3.07
CA CYS A 66 -1.42 2.93 -2.01
C CYS A 66 -0.71 4.01 -1.16
N LEU A 67 0.52 3.73 -0.74
CA LEU A 67 1.32 4.67 0.05
C LEU A 67 1.67 5.94 -0.76
N LEU A 68 2.04 5.78 -2.02
CA LEU A 68 2.37 6.89 -2.93
C LEU A 68 1.20 7.86 -3.17
N VAL A 69 -0.04 7.36 -3.18
CA VAL A 69 -1.23 8.22 -3.31
C VAL A 69 -1.68 8.83 -1.98
N GLY A 70 -0.93 8.58 -0.89
CA GLY A 70 -1.18 9.14 0.43
C GLY A 70 -2.07 8.28 1.32
N MET A 71 -2.27 6.98 1.04
CA MET A 71 -2.99 6.12 1.98
C MET A 71 -2.16 5.88 3.24
N SER A 72 -2.74 6.15 4.41
CA SER A 72 -2.13 5.91 5.72
C SER A 72 -3.17 5.49 6.75
N LYS A 73 -2.81 4.56 7.64
CA LYS A 73 -3.70 4.10 8.73
C LYS A 73 -3.67 5.03 9.94
N SER A 74 -2.54 5.69 10.17
CA SER A 74 -2.34 6.55 11.34
C SER A 74 -2.97 7.93 11.20
N GLY A 75 -3.45 8.35 10.02
CA GLY A 75 -3.87 9.73 9.77
C GLY A 75 -2.74 10.77 9.86
N SER A 76 -1.58 10.35 10.37
CA SER A 76 -0.34 11.11 10.42
C SER A 76 0.07 11.48 9.01
N ARG A 77 0.10 12.79 8.77
CA ARG A 77 0.68 13.45 7.61
C ARG A 77 2.21 13.23 7.56
N TYR A 78 2.67 11.99 7.59
CA TYR A 78 4.00 11.66 7.07
C TYR A 78 3.85 11.82 5.55
N GLY A 79 3.96 13.00 4.98
CA GLY A 79 5.14 13.83 5.05
C GLY A 79 6.00 13.37 3.88
N THR A 80 5.68 13.90 2.68
CA THR A 80 6.40 13.73 1.41
C THR A 80 6.57 12.29 0.84
N PRO A 81 6.42 12.08 -0.48
CA PRO A 81 6.55 10.78 -1.14
C PRO A 81 7.92 10.07 -1.03
N LEU A 82 8.90 10.62 -0.30
CA LEU A 82 10.30 10.24 -0.42
C LEU A 82 10.82 9.27 0.66
N GLN A 83 10.13 9.05 1.78
CA GLN A 83 10.69 8.17 2.83
C GLN A 83 10.31 6.68 2.67
N LEU A 84 9.14 6.35 2.11
CA LEU A 84 8.68 4.96 1.95
C LEU A 84 9.21 4.27 0.68
N VAL A 85 9.96 5.00 -0.14
CA VAL A 85 10.57 4.47 -1.37
C VAL A 85 11.99 3.97 -1.17
N GLN A 86 12.63 4.29 -0.04
CA GLN A 86 14.04 3.96 0.26
C GLN A 86 14.23 2.89 1.33
N ASP A 87 13.22 2.60 2.14
CA ASP A 87 13.31 1.46 3.07
C ASP A 87 12.73 0.20 2.41
N PRO A 88 13.51 -0.91 2.29
CA PRO A 88 12.93 -2.20 1.96
C PRO A 88 11.85 -2.50 3.00
N LEU A 89 10.70 -2.98 2.52
CA LEU A 89 9.55 -3.41 3.31
C LEU A 89 10.04 -4.05 4.63
N PRO A 90 9.70 -3.53 5.82
CA PRO A 90 10.26 -4.03 7.07
C PRO A 90 10.04 -5.53 7.16
N ALA A 91 11.14 -6.27 7.08
CA ALA A 91 11.15 -7.69 7.36
C ALA A 91 10.63 -7.84 8.78
N SER A 92 9.43 -8.39 8.95
CA SER A 92 8.97 -8.75 10.29
C SER A 92 9.87 -9.86 10.82
N GLY A 93 10.43 -9.64 12.01
CA GLY A 93 11.31 -10.57 12.73
C GLY A 93 12.69 -9.94 12.89
N THR A 94 13.09 -9.44 14.05
CA THR A 94 13.11 -10.16 15.33
C THR A 94 12.90 -9.20 16.50
N ALA A 95 11.91 -9.50 17.35
CA ALA A 95 11.99 -9.11 18.75
C ALA A 95 12.91 -10.15 19.42
N ALA A 96 14.21 -9.88 19.43
CA ALA A 96 15.14 -10.60 20.29
C ALA A 96 15.37 -9.75 21.55
N ALA A 97 14.88 -10.26 22.68
CA ALA A 97 15.45 -9.99 24.00
C ALA A 97 16.99 -10.19 23.92
N THR A 98 17.85 -9.47 24.65
CA THR A 98 18.01 -9.61 26.10
C THR A 98 18.59 -8.35 26.75
N SER A 99 18.09 -8.04 27.94
CA SER A 99 18.74 -7.18 28.93
C SER A 99 19.31 -8.08 30.03
N GLY A 100 20.57 -7.88 30.40
CA GLY A 100 21.20 -8.49 31.60
C GLY A 100 22.24 -9.54 31.28
#